data_AF-A0A6A7AVF6-F1
#
_entry.id   AF-A0A6A7AVF6-F1
#
_cell.length_a   1.000
_cell.length_b   1.000
_cell.length_c   1.000
_cell.angle_alpha   90.00
_cell.angle_beta   90.00
_cell.angle_gamma   90.00
#
_symmetry.space_group_name_H-M   'P 1'
#
loop_
_entity.id
_entity.type
_entity.pdbx_description
1 polymer ?
#
loop_
_entity_poly.entity_id
_entity_poly.type
_entity_poly.pdbx_seq_one_letter_code
_entity_poly.pdbx_strand_id
1 'polypeptide(L)'
;MQRLTPVSTLVSALQSNIPAPGYGIIRDISTSSLQRLAAGAPANRPTTLTLKLPKTFKRTPNLRFQSTNPTPKPKMTDSTTHPLTGLWQPTQVQKLHYGSGSVEKHLLSCLPSSSSKAFIITGSSLATKTPLVKTVEQLLGPKHAGTFSRIGQHAPVADLDAATDLVRNGGSGESPIDTVISIGGGSPIDSAKAISHRLHAQSGKWLFHIAIPTTLSASECTMIAGYTEANGMKTGIRGQELVPHVVLYDASFALHTPERLFASTGLRALDHAIELLYHPTASEMPARWCCLQAAASLFTNLPLYKENPKDEDIITKLQLAAFASLGLLGTNLKGGLGLSHALGYALGSPYAIPHGITSCLTLGHVVKLKSRDPAAAEQVSRLLPFLGERASGDAQQDAEKVGDKVLGLVRVLGLDSDLKAYKVGKEEIPVIVKRATGTESGEVYDAVEGLVEKLFV
;
A
#
# COMPACT_ATOMS: atom_id res chain seq x y z
N MET A 1 19.65 -31.80 -33.05
CA MET A 1 20.07 -31.05 -31.83
C MET A 1 19.17 -29.83 -31.71
N GLN A 2 18.02 -29.98 -31.04
CA GLN A 2 17.16 -28.85 -30.68
C GLN A 2 17.88 -28.05 -29.59
N ARG A 3 18.16 -26.77 -29.86
CA ARG A 3 18.75 -25.86 -28.87
C ARG A 3 17.69 -25.60 -27.80
N LEU A 4 17.92 -26.10 -26.61
CA LEU A 4 17.19 -25.72 -25.40
C LEU A 4 17.35 -24.21 -25.21
N THR A 5 16.23 -23.50 -25.13
CA THR A 5 16.18 -22.12 -24.65
C THR A 5 16.71 -22.10 -23.21
N PRO A 6 17.66 -21.23 -22.84
CA PRO A 6 18.18 -21.21 -21.48
C PRO A 6 17.09 -20.76 -20.50
N VAL A 7 16.99 -21.47 -19.37
CA VAL A 7 16.05 -21.25 -18.25
C VAL A 7 16.04 -19.78 -17.76
N SER A 8 17.12 -19.03 -18.01
CA SER A 8 17.30 -17.62 -17.63
C SER A 8 16.32 -16.64 -18.27
N THR A 9 15.75 -16.93 -19.46
CA THR A 9 14.88 -15.97 -20.17
C THR A 9 13.41 -16.07 -19.73
N LEU A 10 13.01 -17.18 -19.09
CA LEU A 10 11.63 -17.54 -18.80
C LEU A 10 11.12 -17.04 -17.44
N VAL A 11 11.99 -16.97 -16.43
CA VAL A 11 11.60 -16.52 -15.07
C VAL A 11 11.58 -14.99 -14.93
N SER A 12 12.24 -14.27 -15.85
CA SER A 12 12.02 -12.82 -16.02
C SER A 12 10.56 -12.51 -16.41
N ALA A 13 9.89 -13.44 -17.13
CA ALA A 13 8.48 -13.31 -17.49
C ALA A 13 7.53 -13.44 -16.28
N LEU A 14 7.94 -14.12 -15.20
CA LEU A 14 7.20 -14.13 -13.92
C LEU A 14 7.14 -12.74 -13.26
N GLN A 15 7.79 -11.71 -13.79
CA GLN A 15 7.63 -10.33 -13.34
C GLN A 15 7.08 -9.39 -14.41
N SER A 16 7.36 -9.64 -15.71
CA SER A 16 6.81 -8.82 -16.79
C SER A 16 5.37 -9.19 -17.19
N ASN A 17 4.92 -10.42 -16.88
CA ASN A 17 3.58 -10.92 -17.22
C ASN A 17 2.66 -11.09 -16.00
N ILE A 18 3.05 -10.67 -14.79
CA ILE A 18 2.07 -10.57 -13.69
C ILE A 18 1.16 -9.39 -14.07
N PRO A 19 -0.13 -9.62 -14.40
CA PRO A 19 -1.04 -8.52 -14.64
C PRO A 19 -1.02 -7.64 -13.38
N ALA A 20 -1.13 -6.32 -13.56
CA ALA A 20 -1.43 -5.45 -12.44
C ALA A 20 -2.55 -6.12 -11.63
N PRO A 21 -2.41 -6.18 -10.30
CA PRO A 21 -3.12 -7.14 -9.45
C PRO A 21 -4.60 -7.22 -9.82
N GLY A 22 -5.23 -8.39 -9.60
CA GLY A 22 -6.63 -8.69 -9.92
C GLY A 22 -7.70 -7.78 -9.26
N TYR A 23 -7.36 -6.54 -8.94
CA TYR A 23 -8.24 -5.40 -8.99
C TYR A 23 -8.97 -5.38 -10.34
N GLY A 24 -10.31 -5.44 -10.28
CA GLY A 24 -11.09 -4.90 -11.38
C GLY A 24 -10.71 -3.43 -11.54
N ILE A 25 -9.91 -3.11 -12.55
CA ILE A 25 -9.58 -1.75 -12.99
C ILE A 25 -9.05 -0.86 -11.86
N ILE A 26 -7.72 -0.82 -11.63
CA ILE A 26 -7.12 0.30 -10.89
C ILE A 26 -7.26 1.54 -11.78
N ARG A 27 -8.02 2.54 -11.32
CA ARG A 27 -8.15 3.81 -12.05
C ARG A 27 -6.99 4.71 -11.69
N ASP A 28 -6.11 4.98 -12.65
CA ASP A 28 -5.09 6.02 -12.52
C ASP A 28 -5.77 7.40 -12.52
N ILE A 29 -5.41 8.25 -11.56
CA ILE A 29 -5.89 9.62 -11.48
C ILE A 29 -5.26 10.40 -12.65
N SER A 30 -5.98 10.50 -13.76
CA SER A 30 -5.68 11.49 -14.80
C SER A 30 -6.83 12.51 -14.84
N THR A 31 -6.48 13.78 -14.94
CA THR A 31 -7.40 14.91 -15.03
C THR A 31 -8.20 14.85 -16.34
N SER A 32 -9.27 14.07 -16.38
CA SER A 32 -10.25 14.11 -17.48
C SER A 32 -11.64 13.70 -17.00
N SER A 33 -12.30 14.55 -16.20
CA SER A 33 -13.73 14.44 -15.89
C SER A 33 -14.34 15.82 -15.56
N LEU A 34 -14.01 16.86 -16.34
CA LEU A 34 -14.58 18.20 -16.19
C LEU A 34 -15.14 18.80 -17.50
N GLN A 35 -15.61 17.95 -18.42
CA GLN A 35 -16.38 18.44 -19.58
C GLN A 35 -17.54 17.49 -19.88
N ARG A 36 -18.66 17.71 -19.17
CA ARG A 36 -20.02 17.42 -19.63
C ARG A 36 -20.99 18.05 -18.65
N LEU A 37 -21.25 19.35 -18.82
CA LEU A 37 -22.46 20.07 -18.38
C LEU A 37 -22.30 21.55 -18.74
N ALA A 38 -22.60 21.90 -19.99
CA ALA A 38 -22.99 23.25 -20.41
C ALA A 38 -23.52 23.19 -21.85
N ALA A 39 -24.78 22.80 -22.00
CA ALA A 39 -25.54 23.03 -23.23
C ALA A 39 -26.80 23.82 -22.83
N GLY A 40 -26.91 25.08 -23.27
CA GLY A 40 -28.07 25.92 -22.96
C GLY A 40 -27.94 27.41 -23.29
N ALA A 41 -27.99 27.75 -24.60
CA ALA A 41 -28.55 28.99 -25.17
C ALA A 41 -27.82 30.35 -24.91
N PRO A 42 -28.19 31.47 -25.60
CA PRO A 42 -27.57 31.86 -26.88
C PRO A 42 -26.93 33.26 -26.90
N ALA A 43 -26.30 33.56 -28.04
CA ALA A 43 -25.45 34.71 -28.35
C ALA A 43 -26.09 36.11 -28.19
N ASN A 44 -25.29 37.10 -27.77
CA ASN A 44 -25.45 38.49 -28.17
C ASN A 44 -24.12 39.29 -28.18
N ARG A 45 -24.09 40.30 -29.06
CA ARG A 45 -22.97 41.08 -29.64
C ARG A 45 -22.09 41.92 -28.67
N PRO A 46 -20.90 42.39 -29.11
CA PRO A 46 -19.90 43.03 -28.26
C PRO A 46 -20.10 44.55 -28.16
N THR A 47 -19.64 45.15 -27.06
CA THR A 47 -19.46 46.62 -26.96
C THR A 47 -18.12 46.94 -26.32
N THR A 48 -17.37 47.75 -27.05
CA THR A 48 -15.99 48.20 -26.80
C THR A 48 -15.93 49.24 -25.70
N LEU A 49 -14.95 49.16 -24.80
CA LEU A 49 -14.54 50.27 -23.94
C LEU A 49 -13.02 50.41 -23.99
N THR A 50 -12.60 51.56 -24.52
CA THR A 50 -11.22 51.95 -24.81
C THR A 50 -10.68 52.79 -23.66
N LEU A 51 -9.52 52.45 -23.11
CA LEU A 51 -8.75 53.34 -22.23
C LEU A 51 -7.30 53.44 -22.73
N LYS A 52 -6.90 54.67 -23.04
CA LYS A 52 -5.61 55.08 -23.61
C LYS A 52 -4.53 55.15 -22.53
N LEU A 53 -3.32 54.69 -22.85
CA LEU A 53 -2.07 55.06 -22.17
C LEU A 53 -1.05 55.61 -23.19
N PRO A 54 -0.05 56.43 -22.76
CA PRO A 54 0.75 57.26 -23.64
C PRO A 54 1.90 56.51 -24.33
N LYS A 55 2.34 57.09 -25.45
CA LYS A 55 3.41 56.60 -26.34
C LYS A 55 4.80 56.99 -25.80
N THR A 56 5.74 56.04 -25.77
CA THR A 56 7.12 56.18 -26.29
C THR A 56 7.89 54.85 -26.16
N PHE A 57 8.13 54.13 -27.27
CA PHE A 57 9.44 53.74 -27.81
C PHE A 57 9.30 52.73 -28.96
N LYS A 58 10.27 52.76 -29.87
CA LYS A 58 10.23 52.23 -31.25
C LYS A 58 10.40 50.70 -31.36
N ARG A 59 9.74 50.18 -32.39
CA ARG A 59 9.67 48.82 -32.99
C ARG A 59 10.88 47.86 -32.86
N THR A 60 10.55 46.61 -32.53
CA THR A 60 11.13 45.36 -33.06
C THR A 60 9.99 44.38 -33.41
N PRO A 61 10.16 43.44 -34.38
CA PRO A 61 9.03 42.74 -34.99
C PRO A 61 8.54 41.51 -34.21
N ASN A 62 7.21 41.41 -34.10
CA ASN A 62 6.36 40.23 -33.90
C ASN A 62 6.90 39.02 -33.10
N LEU A 63 6.55 38.96 -31.82
CA LEU A 63 6.39 37.70 -31.07
C LEU A 63 4.98 37.66 -30.48
N ARG A 64 4.08 36.91 -31.12
CA ARG A 64 2.80 36.52 -30.51
C ARG A 64 3.11 35.55 -29.37
N PHE A 65 2.99 36.00 -28.13
CA PHE A 65 2.81 35.09 -26.99
C PHE A 65 1.37 34.57 -27.01
N GLN A 66 1.14 33.43 -27.63
CA GLN A 66 0.02 32.57 -27.27
C GLN A 66 0.45 31.78 -26.03
N SER A 67 0.01 32.24 -24.87
CA SER A 67 0.07 31.50 -23.62
C SER A 67 -0.97 30.37 -23.67
N THR A 68 -0.58 29.22 -24.20
CA THR A 68 -1.27 27.94 -23.96
C THR A 68 -0.24 26.82 -23.92
N ASN A 69 0.55 26.75 -22.85
CA ASN A 69 1.19 25.49 -22.49
C ASN A 69 0.40 24.89 -21.32
N PRO A 70 -0.16 23.67 -21.47
CA PRO A 70 -0.70 22.97 -20.33
C PRO A 70 0.41 22.73 -19.31
N THR A 71 0.13 22.95 -18.04
CA THR A 71 0.98 22.55 -16.92
C THR A 71 1.48 21.12 -17.13
N PRO A 72 2.79 20.84 -16.98
CA PRO A 72 3.31 19.50 -17.19
C PRO A 72 2.61 18.53 -16.23
N LYS A 73 2.11 17.42 -16.79
CA LYS A 73 1.59 16.28 -16.03
C LYS A 73 2.60 15.90 -14.93
N PRO A 74 2.19 15.42 -13.75
CA PRO A 74 3.11 14.76 -12.83
C PRO A 74 3.68 13.55 -13.58
N LYS A 75 4.92 13.66 -14.07
CA LYS A 75 5.59 12.54 -14.69
C LYS A 75 5.96 11.58 -13.56
N MET A 76 5.31 10.43 -13.54
CA MET A 76 5.82 9.26 -12.83
C MET A 76 7.31 9.14 -13.20
N THR A 77 8.17 9.10 -12.20
CA THR A 77 9.63 9.16 -12.38
C THR A 77 10.13 8.05 -13.29
N ASP A 78 11.21 8.33 -14.03
CA ASP A 78 11.90 7.32 -14.84
C ASP A 78 12.45 6.23 -13.91
N SER A 79 11.75 5.10 -13.87
CA SER A 79 12.18 3.90 -13.17
C SER A 79 13.22 3.18 -14.04
N THR A 80 14.39 2.95 -13.48
CA THR A 80 15.45 2.13 -14.09
C THR A 80 15.34 0.69 -13.57
N THR A 81 15.76 -0.26 -14.38
CA THR A 81 15.88 -1.68 -13.98
C THR A 81 17.28 -2.05 -13.51
N HIS A 82 18.25 -1.13 -13.66
CA HIS A 82 19.64 -1.34 -13.26
C HIS A 82 19.82 -0.92 -11.79
N PRO A 83 20.45 -1.73 -10.93
CA PRO A 83 20.53 -1.45 -9.49
C PRO A 83 21.33 -0.18 -9.15
N LEU A 84 22.27 0.22 -10.00
CA LEU A 84 23.17 1.37 -9.73
C LEU A 84 22.86 2.64 -10.52
N THR A 85 21.72 2.69 -11.21
CA THR A 85 21.22 3.92 -11.83
C THR A 85 19.74 4.02 -11.50
N GLY A 86 19.18 5.21 -11.32
CA GLY A 86 17.75 5.37 -11.02
C GLY A 86 17.43 6.70 -10.36
N LEU A 87 16.16 7.10 -10.45
CA LEU A 87 15.63 8.27 -9.75
C LEU A 87 14.80 7.76 -8.59
N TRP A 88 15.12 8.16 -7.35
CA TRP A 88 14.22 8.03 -6.21
C TRP A 88 13.62 9.38 -5.84
N GLN A 89 12.30 9.41 -5.72
CA GLN A 89 11.55 10.57 -5.30
C GLN A 89 10.63 10.20 -4.13
N PRO A 90 10.67 10.97 -3.02
CA PRO A 90 9.83 10.70 -1.85
C PRO A 90 8.34 10.91 -2.15
N THR A 91 7.50 10.30 -1.31
CA THR A 91 6.07 10.57 -1.26
C THR A 91 5.78 11.84 -0.43
N GLN A 92 4.51 12.15 -0.20
CA GLN A 92 4.09 13.32 0.58
C GLN A 92 4.12 13.12 2.11
N VAL A 93 4.66 12.01 2.62
CA VAL A 93 4.81 11.81 4.08
C VAL A 93 5.70 12.90 4.65
N GLN A 94 5.16 13.67 5.59
CA GLN A 94 5.84 14.79 6.24
C GLN A 94 6.47 14.38 7.57
N LYS A 95 5.78 13.53 8.33
CA LYS A 95 6.19 13.14 9.68
C LYS A 95 5.88 11.67 9.97
N LEU A 96 6.82 11.03 10.64
CA LEU A 96 6.66 9.72 11.27
C LEU A 96 6.95 9.89 12.76
N HIS A 97 5.95 9.74 13.61
CA HIS A 97 6.12 9.64 15.06
C HIS A 97 5.96 8.17 15.47
N TYR A 98 6.80 7.70 16.39
CA TYR A 98 6.80 6.31 16.81
C TYR A 98 7.14 6.16 18.30
N GLY A 99 6.66 5.07 18.88
CA GLY A 99 6.80 4.76 20.30
C GLY A 99 5.50 4.96 21.08
N SER A 100 5.42 4.35 22.25
CA SER A 100 4.24 4.43 23.12
C SER A 100 3.92 5.88 23.51
N GLY A 101 2.64 6.23 23.46
CA GLY A 101 2.14 7.58 23.76
C GLY A 101 2.35 8.62 22.64
N SER A 102 2.81 8.19 21.46
CA SER A 102 2.97 9.06 20.29
C SER A 102 1.69 9.79 19.91
N VAL A 103 0.52 9.14 20.03
CA VAL A 103 -0.76 9.77 19.68
C VAL A 103 -1.07 10.91 20.65
N GLU A 104 -1.00 10.66 21.95
CA GLU A 104 -1.25 11.67 22.99
C GLU A 104 -0.31 12.87 22.83
N LYS A 105 0.98 12.59 22.62
CA LYS A 105 2.02 13.62 22.56
C LYS A 105 1.97 14.47 21.29
N HIS A 106 1.61 13.88 20.15
CA HIS A 106 1.86 14.51 18.85
C HIS A 106 0.62 14.85 18.03
N LEU A 107 -0.53 14.17 18.24
CA LEU A 107 -1.70 14.28 17.36
C LEU A 107 -2.13 15.74 17.10
N LEU A 108 -2.27 16.55 18.16
CA LEU A 108 -2.71 17.94 18.03
C LEU A 108 -1.71 18.81 17.26
N SER A 109 -0.41 18.57 17.44
CA SER A 109 0.67 19.29 16.74
C SER A 109 0.82 18.90 15.26
N CYS A 110 0.17 17.80 14.87
CA CYS A 110 0.16 17.30 13.49
C CYS A 110 -0.98 17.87 12.66
N LEU A 111 -1.95 18.55 13.27
CA LEU A 111 -3.04 19.18 12.53
C LEU A 111 -2.53 20.38 11.70
N PRO A 112 -3.09 20.63 10.50
CA PRO A 112 -2.62 21.70 9.63
C PRO A 112 -2.69 23.10 10.24
N SER A 113 -3.70 23.35 11.09
CA SER A 113 -3.93 24.67 11.69
C SER A 113 -4.62 24.60 13.05
N SER A 114 -4.59 25.72 13.78
CA SER A 114 -5.33 25.90 15.02
C SER A 114 -6.85 25.87 14.83
N SER A 115 -7.36 26.08 13.62
CA SER A 115 -8.78 25.97 13.25
C SER A 115 -9.16 24.62 12.64
N SER A 116 -8.22 23.70 12.45
CA SER A 116 -8.48 22.42 11.77
C SER A 116 -9.56 21.60 12.46
N LYS A 117 -10.37 20.94 11.63
CA LYS A 117 -11.50 20.09 12.01
C LYS A 117 -11.24 18.69 11.45
N ALA A 118 -11.16 17.71 12.35
CA ALA A 118 -10.75 16.36 12.04
C ALA A 118 -11.91 15.37 12.15
N PHE A 119 -12.04 14.51 11.15
CA PHE A 119 -13.01 13.42 11.12
C PHE A 119 -12.30 12.07 11.24
N ILE A 120 -12.78 11.21 12.14
CA ILE A 120 -12.17 9.92 12.44
C ILE A 120 -12.81 8.81 11.58
N ILE A 121 -11.98 7.97 10.97
CA ILE A 121 -12.38 6.76 10.22
C ILE A 121 -11.78 5.53 10.91
N THR A 122 -12.64 4.59 11.32
CA THR A 122 -12.21 3.37 12.01
C THR A 122 -13.17 2.21 11.82
N GLY A 123 -12.77 1.01 12.27
CA GLY A 123 -13.61 -0.19 12.28
C GLY A 123 -14.38 -0.36 13.59
N SER A 124 -15.44 -1.16 13.54
CA SER A 124 -16.37 -1.32 14.67
C SER A 124 -15.71 -1.95 15.90
N SER A 125 -14.82 -2.92 15.71
CA SER A 125 -14.12 -3.59 16.82
C SER A 125 -13.27 -2.62 17.64
N LEU A 126 -12.51 -1.73 17.01
CA LEU A 126 -11.71 -0.73 17.71
C LEU A 126 -12.59 0.26 18.47
N ALA A 127 -13.66 0.74 17.84
CA ALA A 127 -14.55 1.72 18.46
C ALA A 127 -15.38 1.17 19.63
N THR A 128 -15.72 -0.12 19.60
CA THR A 128 -16.65 -0.73 20.59
C THR A 128 -15.95 -1.58 21.65
N LYS A 129 -14.75 -2.11 21.37
CA LYS A 129 -14.04 -3.03 22.26
C LYS A 129 -12.79 -2.43 22.90
N THR A 130 -12.44 -1.18 22.58
CA THR A 130 -11.23 -0.51 23.08
C THR A 130 -11.54 0.94 23.45
N PRO A 131 -10.73 1.58 24.31
CA PRO A 131 -10.89 3.01 24.61
C PRO A 131 -10.32 3.93 23.52
N LEU A 132 -9.54 3.39 22.57
CA LEU A 132 -8.65 4.17 21.68
C LEU A 132 -9.37 5.27 20.90
N VAL A 133 -10.54 4.97 20.33
CA VAL A 133 -11.29 5.96 19.54
C VAL A 133 -11.78 7.09 20.43
N LYS A 134 -12.32 6.77 21.61
CA LYS A 134 -12.76 7.78 22.59
C LYS A 134 -11.59 8.63 23.09
N THR A 135 -10.42 8.03 23.30
CA THR A 135 -9.20 8.76 23.66
C THR A 135 -8.86 9.80 22.58
N VAL A 136 -8.90 9.42 21.30
CA VAL A 136 -8.63 10.35 20.20
C VAL A 136 -9.71 11.43 20.09
N GLU A 137 -10.98 11.09 20.26
CA GLU A 137 -12.09 12.07 20.30
C GLU A 137 -11.89 13.09 21.42
N GLN A 138 -11.52 12.64 22.61
CA GLN A 138 -11.23 13.50 23.77
C GLN A 138 -10.01 14.40 23.54
N LEU A 139 -8.92 13.86 22.97
CA LEU A 139 -7.72 14.62 22.64
C LEU A 139 -8.01 15.73 21.62
N LEU A 140 -8.83 15.44 20.61
CA LEU A 140 -9.24 16.43 19.60
C LEU A 140 -10.17 17.50 20.20
N GLY A 141 -11.02 17.13 21.16
CA GLY A 141 -11.94 18.06 21.83
C GLY A 141 -12.77 18.87 20.81
N PRO A 142 -12.74 20.21 20.84
CA PRO A 142 -13.47 21.04 19.87
C PRO A 142 -13.08 20.83 18.40
N LYS A 143 -11.94 20.17 18.13
CA LYS A 143 -11.47 19.89 16.76
C LYS A 143 -12.07 18.62 16.18
N HIS A 144 -12.70 17.78 17.00
CA HIS A 144 -13.41 16.59 16.55
C HIS A 144 -14.70 16.99 15.82
N ALA A 145 -14.78 16.62 14.54
CA ALA A 145 -15.93 16.93 13.68
C ALA A 145 -16.88 15.74 13.51
N GLY A 146 -16.47 14.54 13.93
CA GLY A 146 -17.27 13.33 13.82
C GLY A 146 -16.42 12.08 13.66
N THR A 147 -17.07 10.92 13.82
CA THR A 147 -16.46 9.60 13.72
C THR A 147 -17.34 8.70 12.87
N PHE A 148 -16.74 7.99 11.91
CA PHE A 148 -17.33 6.84 11.26
C PHE A 148 -16.58 5.58 11.67
N SER A 149 -17.27 4.71 12.43
CA SER A 149 -16.70 3.52 13.08
C SER A 149 -17.21 2.21 12.49
N ARG A 150 -17.76 2.21 11.27
CA ARG A 150 -18.39 1.03 10.66
C ARG A 150 -17.63 0.48 9.45
N ILE A 151 -16.37 0.86 9.24
CA ILE A 151 -15.58 0.30 8.13
C ILE A 151 -15.42 -1.22 8.32
N GLY A 152 -16.02 -1.99 7.42
CA GLY A 152 -15.88 -3.43 7.36
C GLY A 152 -14.52 -3.91 6.84
N GLN A 153 -14.25 -5.20 7.02
CA GLN A 153 -13.08 -5.84 6.43
C GLN A 153 -13.09 -5.65 4.90
N HIS A 154 -11.93 -5.32 4.33
CA HIS A 154 -11.77 -5.01 2.91
C HIS A 154 -12.45 -3.71 2.42
N ALA A 155 -12.90 -2.83 3.32
CA ALA A 155 -13.49 -1.54 2.98
C ALA A 155 -14.61 -1.64 1.92
N PRO A 156 -15.80 -2.17 2.27
CA PRO A 156 -16.95 -2.19 1.37
C PRO A 156 -17.31 -0.81 0.84
N VAL A 157 -17.67 -0.72 -0.45
CA VAL A 157 -18.01 0.55 -1.10
C VAL A 157 -19.16 1.30 -0.40
N ALA A 158 -20.15 0.57 0.12
CA ALA A 158 -21.27 1.15 0.86
C ALA A 158 -20.82 1.90 2.13
N ASP A 159 -19.80 1.38 2.83
CA ASP A 159 -19.24 2.04 4.01
C ASP A 159 -18.50 3.32 3.61
N LEU A 160 -17.80 3.29 2.46
CA LEU A 160 -17.13 4.47 1.91
C LEU A 160 -18.13 5.56 1.51
N ASP A 161 -19.25 5.18 0.88
CA ASP A 161 -20.30 6.11 0.45
C ASP A 161 -20.88 6.82 1.67
N ALA A 162 -21.29 6.06 2.69
CA ALA A 162 -21.84 6.60 3.93
C ALA A 162 -20.83 7.52 4.67
N ALA A 163 -19.57 7.11 4.77
CA ALA A 163 -18.54 7.92 5.41
C ALA A 163 -18.23 9.20 4.62
N THR A 164 -18.20 9.12 3.28
CA THR A 164 -17.97 10.30 2.40
C THR A 164 -19.07 11.34 2.60
N ASP A 165 -20.34 10.90 2.70
CA ASP A 165 -21.47 11.80 2.93
C ASP A 165 -21.39 12.51 4.29
N LEU A 166 -20.97 11.80 5.35
CA LEU A 166 -20.80 12.41 6.66
C LEU A 166 -19.65 13.42 6.69
N VAL A 167 -18.51 13.10 6.05
CA VAL A 167 -17.39 14.05 5.98
C VAL A 167 -17.78 15.29 5.17
N ARG A 168 -18.52 15.12 4.08
CA ARG A 168 -19.02 16.23 3.27
C ARG A 168 -20.00 17.12 4.05
N ASN A 169 -20.98 16.52 4.70
CA ASN A 169 -22.05 17.23 5.38
C ASN A 169 -21.60 17.80 6.74
N GLY A 170 -20.70 17.12 7.45
CA GLY A 170 -20.14 17.58 8.72
C GLY A 170 -19.31 18.86 8.62
N GLY A 171 -18.89 19.25 7.42
CA GLY A 171 -18.18 20.51 7.15
C GLY A 171 -19.06 21.67 6.66
N SER A 172 -20.38 21.55 6.64
CA SER A 172 -21.30 22.51 5.99
C SER A 172 -21.63 23.78 6.80
N GLY A 173 -20.72 24.21 7.70
CA GLY A 173 -20.84 25.44 8.50
C GLY A 173 -19.62 26.37 8.39
N GLU A 174 -19.33 27.15 9.44
CA GLU A 174 -18.22 28.14 9.47
C GLU A 174 -16.80 27.51 9.49
N SER A 175 -16.66 26.19 9.61
CA SER A 175 -15.36 25.50 9.61
C SER A 175 -15.45 24.15 8.90
N PRO A 176 -15.01 24.06 7.63
CA PRO A 176 -15.04 22.80 6.89
C PRO A 176 -14.07 21.78 7.49
N ILE A 177 -14.41 20.49 7.35
CA ILE A 177 -13.48 19.39 7.68
C ILE A 177 -12.31 19.45 6.70
N ASP A 178 -11.10 19.61 7.23
CA ASP A 178 -9.86 19.69 6.48
C ASP A 178 -8.94 18.48 6.71
N THR A 179 -9.25 17.67 7.74
CA THR A 179 -8.41 16.57 8.18
C THR A 179 -9.21 15.28 8.33
N VAL A 180 -8.66 14.17 7.85
CA VAL A 180 -9.13 12.81 8.13
C VAL A 180 -8.09 12.06 8.96
N ILE A 181 -8.56 11.38 10.02
CA ILE A 181 -7.72 10.55 10.88
C ILE A 181 -8.18 9.11 10.74
N SER A 182 -7.34 8.22 10.21
CA SER A 182 -7.66 6.79 10.15
C SER A 182 -7.02 6.04 11.32
N ILE A 183 -7.81 5.27 12.06
CA ILE A 183 -7.34 4.45 13.19
C ILE A 183 -7.64 2.98 12.89
N GLY A 184 -6.60 2.15 12.81
CA GLY A 184 -6.74 0.71 12.65
C GLY A 184 -5.77 0.07 11.67
N GLY A 185 -6.18 -1.03 11.04
CA GLY A 185 -5.41 -1.67 9.98
C GLY A 185 -5.65 -1.08 8.60
N GLY A 186 -5.24 -1.79 7.55
CA GLY A 186 -5.34 -1.31 6.17
C GLY A 186 -6.74 -0.93 5.69
N SER A 187 -7.82 -1.53 6.21
CA SER A 187 -9.19 -1.20 5.77
C SER A 187 -9.60 0.23 6.13
N PRO A 188 -9.60 0.69 7.41
CA PRO A 188 -9.82 2.11 7.72
C PRO A 188 -8.86 3.09 7.03
N ILE A 189 -7.59 2.71 6.85
CA ILE A 189 -6.58 3.56 6.21
C ILE A 189 -6.92 3.75 4.72
N ASP A 190 -7.15 2.67 3.98
CA ASP A 190 -7.56 2.72 2.57
C ASP A 190 -8.90 3.45 2.41
N SER A 191 -9.83 3.29 3.36
CA SER A 191 -11.09 4.02 3.36
C SER A 191 -10.89 5.53 3.46
N ALA A 192 -10.04 6.00 4.37
CA ALA A 192 -9.74 7.44 4.51
C ALA A 192 -9.13 8.03 3.22
N LYS A 193 -8.23 7.29 2.56
CA LYS A 193 -7.67 7.67 1.26
C LYS A 193 -8.75 7.77 0.18
N ALA A 194 -9.63 6.77 0.08
CA ALA A 194 -10.71 6.74 -0.89
C ALA A 194 -11.72 7.87 -0.66
N ILE A 195 -12.06 8.18 0.60
CA ILE A 195 -12.92 9.31 0.96
C ILE A 195 -12.28 10.63 0.52
N SER A 196 -10.99 10.85 0.85
CA SER A 196 -10.28 12.07 0.44
C SER A 196 -10.25 12.23 -1.08
N HIS A 197 -10.00 11.14 -1.82
CA HIS A 197 -10.04 11.15 -3.28
C HIS A 197 -11.42 11.55 -3.84
N ARG A 198 -12.50 10.97 -3.30
CA ARG A 198 -13.87 11.26 -3.73
C ARG A 198 -14.25 12.72 -3.48
N LEU A 199 -13.84 13.27 -2.34
CA LEU A 199 -14.07 14.68 -2.01
C LEU A 199 -13.22 15.61 -2.88
N HIS A 200 -11.98 15.23 -3.19
CA HIS A 200 -11.14 15.96 -4.13
C HIS A 200 -11.77 16.01 -5.53
N ALA A 201 -12.29 14.90 -6.03
CA ALA A 201 -12.95 14.86 -7.35
C ALA A 201 -14.16 15.81 -7.45
N GLN A 202 -14.81 16.14 -6.32
CA GLN A 202 -15.95 17.04 -6.28
C GLN A 202 -15.56 18.51 -6.01
N SER A 203 -14.56 18.73 -5.15
CA SER A 203 -14.23 20.08 -4.62
C SER A 203 -12.89 20.64 -5.08
N GLY A 204 -12.04 19.82 -5.71
CA GLY A 204 -10.65 20.16 -6.04
C GLY A 204 -9.70 20.17 -4.83
N LYS A 205 -10.15 19.83 -3.62
CA LYS A 205 -9.35 19.87 -2.39
C LYS A 205 -9.13 18.49 -1.79
N TRP A 206 -7.89 18.19 -1.44
CA TRP A 206 -7.51 17.00 -0.68
C TRP A 206 -7.67 17.25 0.82
N LEU A 207 -8.04 16.21 1.58
CA LEU A 207 -7.97 16.26 3.03
C LEU A 207 -6.55 15.98 3.49
N PHE A 208 -6.12 16.66 4.55
CA PHE A 208 -4.92 16.27 5.27
C PHE A 208 -5.17 14.93 5.97
N HIS A 209 -4.29 13.95 5.80
CA HIS A 209 -4.51 12.59 6.31
C HIS A 209 -3.47 12.22 7.36
N ILE A 210 -3.93 11.94 8.58
CA ILE A 210 -3.13 11.35 9.66
C ILE A 210 -3.52 9.89 9.82
N ALA A 211 -2.56 8.98 9.72
CA ALA A 211 -2.77 7.55 9.96
C ALA A 211 -2.25 7.15 11.34
N ILE A 212 -3.05 6.38 12.08
CA ILE A 212 -2.71 5.74 13.35
C ILE A 212 -2.85 4.21 13.17
N PRO A 213 -1.82 3.54 12.62
CA PRO A 213 -1.90 2.12 12.31
C PRO A 213 -1.86 1.26 13.58
N THR A 214 -2.78 0.31 13.71
CA THR A 214 -2.78 -0.69 14.80
C THR A 214 -2.28 -2.06 14.34
N THR A 215 -2.09 -2.25 13.03
CA THR A 215 -1.58 -3.50 12.42
C THR A 215 -0.35 -3.21 11.57
N LEU A 216 0.40 -4.25 11.20
CA LEU A 216 1.66 -4.12 10.45
C LEU A 216 1.47 -4.18 8.93
N SER A 217 0.28 -3.81 8.43
CA SER A 217 -0.05 -3.92 7.00
C SER A 217 0.66 -2.92 6.09
N ALA A 218 1.25 -1.86 6.66
CA ALA A 218 1.94 -0.79 5.93
C ALA A 218 1.09 -0.12 4.82
N SER A 219 -0.24 -0.14 4.94
CA SER A 219 -1.15 0.53 3.99
C SER A 219 -0.87 2.04 3.98
N GLU A 220 -0.58 2.63 5.14
CA GLU A 220 -0.16 4.02 5.34
C GLU A 220 1.09 4.41 4.55
N CYS A 221 1.83 3.47 3.98
CA CYS A 221 3.01 3.75 3.16
C CYS A 221 2.70 3.81 1.66
N THR A 222 1.49 3.44 1.22
CA THR A 222 1.19 3.21 -0.20
C THR A 222 0.39 4.34 -0.85
N MET A 223 0.62 4.52 -2.15
CA MET A 223 -0.16 5.40 -3.03
C MET A 223 -1.46 4.74 -3.52
N ILE A 224 -1.90 3.64 -2.90
CA ILE A 224 -3.06 2.86 -3.32
C ILE A 224 -4.10 2.87 -2.20
N ALA A 225 -5.37 2.90 -2.58
CA ALA A 225 -6.49 2.62 -1.70
C ALA A 225 -7.36 1.51 -2.33
N GLY A 226 -7.41 0.34 -1.70
CA GLY A 226 -8.19 -0.79 -2.18
C GLY A 226 -9.52 -0.94 -1.45
N TYR A 227 -10.61 -1.09 -2.19
CA TYR A 227 -11.96 -1.29 -1.63
C TYR A 227 -12.72 -2.38 -2.38
N THR A 228 -13.81 -2.86 -1.80
CA THR A 228 -14.63 -3.93 -2.39
C THR A 228 -15.94 -3.34 -2.94
N GLU A 229 -16.21 -3.59 -4.22
CA GLU A 229 -17.44 -3.16 -4.89
C GLU A 229 -18.64 -4.03 -4.46
N ALA A 230 -19.86 -3.57 -4.78
CA ALA A 230 -21.09 -4.27 -4.41
C ALA A 230 -21.21 -5.68 -5.00
N ASN A 231 -20.53 -5.94 -6.12
CA ASN A 231 -20.44 -7.27 -6.75
C ASN A 231 -19.38 -8.19 -6.08
N GLY A 232 -18.75 -7.76 -4.99
CA GLY A 232 -17.71 -8.50 -4.28
C GLY A 232 -16.32 -8.39 -4.91
N MET A 233 -16.16 -7.72 -6.05
CA MET A 233 -14.85 -7.54 -6.67
C MET A 233 -14.01 -6.52 -5.91
N LYS A 234 -12.73 -6.82 -5.71
CA LYS A 234 -11.77 -5.85 -5.22
C LYS A 234 -11.42 -4.87 -6.35
N THR A 235 -11.40 -3.58 -6.06
CA THR A 235 -10.92 -2.51 -6.95
C THR A 235 -10.06 -1.53 -6.13
N GLY A 236 -9.50 -0.52 -6.80
CA GLY A 236 -8.72 0.49 -6.12
C GLY A 236 -8.43 1.72 -6.96
N ILE A 237 -7.95 2.74 -6.27
CA ILE A 237 -7.44 3.98 -6.85
C ILE A 237 -5.96 4.13 -6.53
N ARG A 238 -5.23 4.79 -7.43
CA ARG A 238 -3.80 5.07 -7.25
C ARG A 238 -3.51 6.56 -7.44
N GLY A 239 -2.77 7.16 -6.51
CA GLY A 239 -2.40 8.57 -6.54
C GLY A 239 -1.32 8.91 -5.50
N GLN A 240 -0.40 9.81 -5.85
CA GLN A 240 0.64 10.25 -4.93
C GLN A 240 0.05 10.97 -3.71
N GLU A 241 -1.08 11.65 -3.92
CA GLU A 241 -1.87 12.39 -2.94
C GLU A 241 -2.64 11.48 -1.98
N LEU A 242 -2.63 10.16 -2.19
CA LEU A 242 -3.28 9.18 -1.31
C LEU A 242 -2.41 8.77 -0.13
N VAL A 243 -1.12 9.08 -0.11
CA VAL A 243 -0.26 8.68 1.01
C VAL A 243 -0.56 9.58 2.22
N PRO A 244 -0.78 9.05 3.44
CA PRO A 244 -0.90 9.87 4.64
C PRO A 244 0.21 10.92 4.77
N HIS A 245 -0.15 12.10 5.24
CA HIS A 245 0.80 13.18 5.51
C HIS A 245 1.57 12.91 6.80
N VAL A 246 0.93 12.27 7.78
CA VAL A 246 1.51 11.92 9.07
C VAL A 246 1.18 10.48 9.41
N VAL A 247 2.17 9.75 9.89
CA VAL A 247 2.00 8.41 10.48
C VAL A 247 2.37 8.47 11.96
N LEU A 248 1.47 7.98 12.82
CA LEU A 248 1.68 7.84 14.26
C LEU A 248 1.67 6.35 14.62
N TYR A 249 2.86 5.76 14.77
CA TYR A 249 3.01 4.41 15.31
C TYR A 249 3.06 4.44 16.82
N ASP A 250 1.93 4.18 17.45
CA ASP A 250 1.83 4.12 18.89
C ASP A 250 1.66 2.67 19.34
N ALA A 251 2.63 2.18 20.10
CA ALA A 251 2.61 0.80 20.59
C ALA A 251 1.39 0.53 21.49
N SER A 252 0.96 1.52 22.27
CA SER A 252 -0.23 1.41 23.13
C SER A 252 -1.53 1.21 22.33
N PHE A 253 -1.58 1.71 21.09
CA PHE A 253 -2.69 1.46 20.16
C PHE A 253 -2.60 0.07 19.55
N ALA A 254 -1.40 -0.38 19.20
CA ALA A 254 -1.16 -1.70 18.62
C ALA A 254 -1.40 -2.85 19.61
N LEU A 255 -1.25 -2.63 20.93
CA LEU A 255 -1.57 -3.60 21.99
C LEU A 255 -3.00 -4.15 21.93
N HIS A 256 -3.94 -3.38 21.36
CA HIS A 256 -5.33 -3.78 21.24
C HIS A 256 -5.61 -4.65 20.00
N THR A 257 -4.62 -4.87 19.14
CA THR A 257 -4.76 -5.75 17.99
C THR A 257 -4.64 -7.21 18.43
N PRO A 258 -5.58 -8.09 18.03
CA PRO A 258 -5.47 -9.52 18.33
C PRO A 258 -4.13 -10.10 17.86
N GLU A 259 -3.47 -10.90 18.69
CA GLU A 259 -2.10 -11.37 18.46
C GLU A 259 -1.93 -12.06 17.10
N ARG A 260 -2.86 -12.95 16.74
CA ARG A 260 -2.85 -13.63 15.44
C ARG A 260 -2.93 -12.64 14.27
N LEU A 261 -3.72 -11.57 14.41
CA LEU A 261 -3.82 -10.53 13.39
C LEU A 261 -2.52 -9.72 13.32
N PHE A 262 -1.97 -9.29 14.46
CA PHE A 262 -0.72 -8.53 14.50
C PHE A 262 0.43 -9.31 13.87
N ALA A 263 0.67 -10.56 14.33
CA ALA A 263 1.74 -11.42 13.84
C ALA A 263 1.59 -11.75 12.34
N SER A 264 0.38 -12.10 11.87
CA SER A 264 0.16 -12.38 10.45
C SER A 264 0.33 -11.14 9.56
N THR A 265 -0.04 -9.94 10.04
CA THR A 265 0.28 -8.71 9.30
C THR A 265 1.77 -8.39 9.32
N GLY A 266 2.52 -8.82 10.33
CA GLY A 266 3.98 -8.76 10.34
C GLY A 266 4.63 -9.67 9.29
N LEU A 267 4.07 -10.85 9.05
CA LEU A 267 4.50 -11.71 7.93
C LEU A 267 4.22 -11.07 6.57
N ARG A 268 3.12 -10.33 6.44
CA ARG A 268 2.88 -9.51 5.25
C ARG A 268 3.89 -8.37 5.10
N ALA A 269 4.32 -7.73 6.18
CA ALA A 269 5.43 -6.77 6.11
C ALA A 269 6.73 -7.43 5.64
N LEU A 270 6.99 -8.68 6.04
CA LEU A 270 8.15 -9.45 5.57
C LEU A 270 8.02 -9.79 4.08
N ASP A 271 6.82 -10.13 3.64
CA ASP A 271 6.46 -10.32 2.23
C ASP A 271 6.82 -9.08 1.41
N HIS A 272 6.36 -7.88 1.81
CA HIS A 272 6.72 -6.62 1.14
C HIS A 272 8.25 -6.45 1.03
N ALA A 273 8.96 -6.63 2.14
CA ALA A 273 10.41 -6.42 2.19
C ALA A 273 11.14 -7.37 1.23
N ILE A 274 10.79 -8.66 1.22
CA ILE A 274 11.45 -9.66 0.38
C ILE A 274 11.11 -9.45 -1.10
N GLU A 275 9.84 -9.20 -1.45
CA GLU A 275 9.46 -9.01 -2.85
C GLU A 275 10.09 -7.76 -3.46
N LEU A 276 10.30 -6.70 -2.67
CA LEU A 276 10.98 -5.50 -3.15
C LEU A 276 12.47 -5.69 -3.40
N LEU A 277 13.13 -6.70 -2.82
CA LEU A 277 14.53 -7.00 -3.13
C LEU A 277 14.68 -7.36 -4.62
N TYR A 278 13.75 -8.15 -5.16
CA TYR A 278 13.80 -8.55 -6.56
C TYR A 278 12.88 -7.75 -7.48
N HIS A 279 12.07 -6.82 -6.95
CA HIS A 279 11.17 -6.03 -7.79
C HIS A 279 11.94 -5.17 -8.81
N PRO A 280 11.55 -5.17 -10.11
CA PRO A 280 12.36 -4.58 -11.19
C PRO A 280 12.45 -3.05 -11.11
N THR A 281 11.48 -2.39 -10.47
CA THR A 281 11.44 -0.92 -10.34
C THR A 281 11.73 -0.41 -8.94
N ALA A 282 12.08 -1.30 -7.99
CA ALA A 282 12.53 -0.87 -6.67
C ALA A 282 13.94 -0.28 -6.77
N SER A 283 14.10 0.95 -6.26
CA SER A 283 15.40 1.61 -6.18
C SER A 283 16.32 0.90 -5.20
N GLU A 284 17.61 0.80 -5.53
CA GLU A 284 18.61 0.23 -4.61
C GLU A 284 18.71 1.02 -3.30
N MET A 285 18.87 2.35 -3.40
CA MET A 285 18.82 3.27 -2.28
C MET A 285 17.61 4.22 -2.45
N PRO A 286 16.77 4.40 -1.40
CA PRO A 286 16.79 3.73 -0.10
C PRO A 286 16.03 2.39 -0.06
N ALA A 287 15.17 2.09 -1.04
CA ALA A 287 14.18 1.02 -0.88
C ALA A 287 14.78 -0.38 -0.57
N ARG A 288 15.65 -0.94 -1.42
CA ARG A 288 16.19 -2.30 -1.18
C ARG A 288 17.06 -2.40 0.07
N TRP A 289 17.87 -1.37 0.35
CA TRP A 289 18.67 -1.32 1.58
C TRP A 289 17.81 -1.34 2.84
N CYS A 290 16.72 -0.59 2.84
CA CYS A 290 15.78 -0.59 3.95
C CYS A 290 14.99 -1.90 4.05
N CYS A 291 14.69 -2.55 2.92
CA CYS A 291 14.04 -3.85 2.89
C CYS A 291 14.90 -4.95 3.54
N LEU A 292 16.23 -4.94 3.36
CA LEU A 292 17.14 -5.87 4.04
C LEU A 292 17.05 -5.72 5.58
N GLN A 293 17.09 -4.47 6.06
CA GLN A 293 16.97 -4.17 7.50
C GLN A 293 15.57 -4.47 8.04
N ALA A 294 14.52 -4.16 7.28
CA ALA A 294 13.14 -4.47 7.62
C ALA A 294 12.94 -5.97 7.80
N ALA A 295 13.37 -6.77 6.82
CA ALA A 295 13.24 -8.22 6.87
C ALA A 295 14.01 -8.82 8.05
N ALA A 296 15.27 -8.39 8.27
CA ALA A 296 16.06 -8.83 9.42
C ALA A 296 15.40 -8.48 10.77
N SER A 297 14.88 -7.27 10.89
CA SER A 297 14.14 -6.82 12.08
C SER A 297 12.87 -7.65 12.30
N LEU A 298 12.11 -7.99 11.24
CA LEU A 298 10.91 -8.82 11.34
C LEU A 298 11.24 -10.25 11.76
N PHE A 299 12.28 -10.87 11.19
CA PHE A 299 12.76 -12.19 11.60
C PHE A 299 13.17 -12.23 13.08
N THR A 300 13.77 -11.15 13.57
CA THR A 300 14.23 -11.05 14.97
C THR A 300 13.07 -10.79 15.93
N ASN A 301 12.20 -9.83 15.62
CA ASN A 301 11.25 -9.28 16.58
C ASN A 301 9.91 -10.02 16.60
N LEU A 302 9.51 -10.73 15.53
CA LEU A 302 8.25 -11.48 15.53
C LEU A 302 8.25 -12.64 16.54
N PRO A 303 9.32 -13.46 16.67
CA PRO A 303 9.39 -14.47 17.73
C PRO A 303 9.34 -13.85 19.13
N LEU A 304 10.07 -12.75 19.35
CA LEU A 304 10.05 -12.02 20.63
C LEU A 304 8.66 -11.47 20.96
N TYR A 305 7.93 -10.97 19.96
CA TYR A 305 6.55 -10.54 20.14
C TYR A 305 5.64 -11.71 20.55
N LYS A 306 5.83 -12.90 19.98
CA LYS A 306 5.05 -14.08 20.38
C LYS A 306 5.31 -14.48 21.84
N GLU A 307 6.53 -14.31 22.32
CA GLU A 307 6.88 -14.58 23.73
C GLU A 307 6.24 -13.57 24.68
N ASN A 308 6.24 -12.28 24.32
CA ASN A 308 5.60 -11.23 25.08
C ASN A 308 4.87 -10.22 24.17
N PRO A 309 3.58 -10.44 23.85
CA PRO A 309 2.81 -9.58 22.96
C PRO A 309 2.45 -8.23 23.59
N LYS A 310 2.87 -7.97 24.82
CA LYS A 310 2.69 -6.71 25.55
C LYS A 310 3.94 -5.85 25.60
N ASP A 311 5.05 -6.31 25.01
CA ASP A 311 6.29 -5.54 24.94
C ASP A 311 6.16 -4.41 23.91
N GLU A 312 5.97 -3.19 24.41
CA GLU A 312 5.76 -1.99 23.57
C GLU A 312 7.01 -1.62 22.76
N ASP A 313 8.22 -1.95 23.21
CA ASP A 313 9.45 -1.72 22.46
C ASP A 313 9.55 -2.67 21.27
N ILE A 314 9.21 -3.95 21.47
CA ILE A 314 9.14 -4.93 20.39
C ILE A 314 8.05 -4.56 19.38
N ILE A 315 6.88 -4.14 19.84
CA ILE A 315 5.80 -3.62 18.98
C ILE A 315 6.28 -2.42 18.16
N THR A 316 6.96 -1.46 18.78
CA THR A 316 7.51 -0.28 18.10
C THR A 316 8.54 -0.68 17.05
N LYS A 317 9.46 -1.61 17.36
CA LYS A 317 10.44 -2.14 16.39
C LYS A 317 9.75 -2.80 15.19
N LEU A 318 8.67 -3.54 15.42
CA LEU A 318 7.87 -4.17 14.37
C LEU A 318 7.11 -3.15 13.51
N GLN A 319 6.54 -2.11 14.11
CA GLN A 319 5.92 -0.99 13.38
C GLN A 319 6.93 -0.27 12.48
N LEU A 320 8.13 0.01 13.00
CA LEU A 320 9.22 0.61 12.21
C LEU A 320 9.72 -0.31 11.09
N ALA A 321 9.79 -1.62 11.34
CA ALA A 321 10.15 -2.59 10.29
C ALA A 321 9.08 -2.67 9.20
N ALA A 322 7.80 -2.61 9.57
CA ALA A 322 6.70 -2.53 8.61
C ALA A 322 6.78 -1.24 7.77
N PHE A 323 7.09 -0.10 8.37
CA PHE A 323 7.36 1.13 7.64
C PHE A 323 8.55 0.98 6.69
N ALA A 324 9.68 0.45 7.16
CA ALA A 324 10.87 0.27 6.34
C ALA A 324 10.64 -0.67 5.14
N SER A 325 9.64 -1.57 5.23
CA SER A 325 9.26 -2.48 4.14
C SER A 325 8.56 -1.80 2.95
N LEU A 326 7.96 -0.62 3.10
CA LEU A 326 7.23 0.07 2.02
C LEU A 326 7.36 1.61 2.01
N GLY A 327 7.55 2.24 3.17
CA GLY A 327 7.55 3.70 3.37
C GLY A 327 8.64 4.43 2.61
N LEU A 328 9.71 3.73 2.21
CA LEU A 328 10.84 4.30 1.48
C LEU A 328 10.86 3.90 0.00
N LEU A 329 9.75 3.38 -0.50
CA LEU A 329 9.56 3.03 -1.91
C LEU A 329 9.53 4.27 -2.83
N GLY A 330 9.10 5.41 -2.30
CA GLY A 330 8.92 6.63 -3.09
C GLY A 330 7.82 6.51 -4.14
N THR A 331 7.94 7.27 -5.23
CA THR A 331 6.98 7.27 -6.35
C THR A 331 7.34 6.31 -7.49
N ASN A 332 8.41 5.53 -7.33
CA ASN A 332 9.07 4.81 -8.43
C ASN A 332 8.42 3.48 -8.80
N LEU A 333 7.65 2.88 -7.89
CA LEU A 333 7.08 1.56 -8.10
C LEU A 333 6.02 1.61 -9.20
N LYS A 334 6.27 0.83 -10.26
CA LYS A 334 5.30 0.57 -11.33
C LYS A 334 4.80 -0.87 -11.21
N GLY A 335 3.50 -1.07 -11.39
CA GLY A 335 2.86 -2.38 -11.28
C GLY A 335 2.50 -2.78 -9.84
N GLY A 336 2.10 -4.03 -9.68
CA GLY A 336 1.91 -4.65 -8.36
C GLY A 336 3.24 -5.04 -7.72
N LEU A 337 3.17 -5.68 -6.55
CA LEU A 337 4.31 -6.40 -5.98
C LEU A 337 4.51 -7.73 -6.72
N GLY A 338 5.23 -8.68 -6.14
CA GLY A 338 5.57 -9.94 -6.80
C GLY A 338 4.49 -11.01 -6.70
N LEU A 339 4.90 -12.24 -7.01
CA LEU A 339 4.03 -13.40 -7.11
C LEU A 339 3.34 -13.76 -5.77
N SER A 340 3.96 -13.49 -4.62
CA SER A 340 3.34 -13.77 -3.32
C SER A 340 2.09 -12.90 -3.12
N HIS A 341 2.18 -11.61 -3.44
CA HIS A 341 1.01 -10.74 -3.44
C HIS A 341 -0.01 -11.11 -4.51
N ALA A 342 0.42 -11.51 -5.71
CA ALA A 342 -0.49 -11.95 -6.77
C ALA A 342 -1.32 -13.18 -6.33
N LEU A 343 -0.68 -14.17 -5.72
CA LEU A 343 -1.35 -15.31 -5.08
C LEU A 343 -2.22 -14.87 -3.90
N GLY A 344 -1.75 -13.91 -3.09
CA GLY A 344 -2.54 -13.31 -2.01
C GLY A 344 -3.86 -12.71 -2.48
N TYR A 345 -3.88 -12.04 -3.63
CA TYR A 345 -5.13 -11.54 -4.23
C TYR A 345 -6.00 -12.67 -4.79
N ALA A 346 -5.39 -13.67 -5.43
CA ALA A 346 -6.10 -14.85 -5.94
C ALA A 346 -6.77 -15.68 -4.83
N LEU A 347 -6.17 -15.70 -3.64
CA LEU A 347 -6.64 -16.44 -2.48
C LEU A 347 -7.57 -15.62 -1.56
N GLY A 348 -7.27 -14.33 -1.38
CA GLY A 348 -7.86 -13.52 -0.32
C GLY A 348 -9.36 -13.26 -0.49
N SER A 349 -9.73 -12.50 -1.52
CA SER A 349 -11.14 -12.13 -1.74
C SER A 349 -12.04 -13.33 -2.10
N PRO A 350 -11.62 -14.27 -2.96
CA PRO A 350 -12.48 -15.37 -3.39
C PRO A 350 -12.79 -16.40 -2.29
N TYR A 351 -11.85 -16.62 -1.37
CA TYR A 351 -11.98 -17.64 -0.32
C TYR A 351 -11.98 -17.05 1.10
N ALA A 352 -12.15 -15.72 1.21
CA ALA A 352 -12.19 -14.97 2.46
C ALA A 352 -10.96 -15.18 3.37
N ILE A 353 -9.78 -15.41 2.79
CA ILE A 353 -8.53 -15.60 3.53
C ILE A 353 -7.92 -14.22 3.84
N PRO A 354 -7.62 -13.90 5.11
CA PRO A 354 -6.99 -12.63 5.45
C PRO A 354 -5.61 -12.49 4.77
N HIS A 355 -5.30 -11.30 4.23
CA HIS A 355 -4.07 -11.08 3.46
C HIS A 355 -2.78 -11.41 4.25
N GLY A 356 -2.74 -11.15 5.56
CA GLY A 356 -1.61 -11.58 6.40
C GLY A 356 -1.38 -13.10 6.38
N ILE A 357 -2.47 -13.87 6.34
CA ILE A 357 -2.44 -15.33 6.26
C ILE A 357 -2.06 -15.81 4.87
N THR A 358 -2.52 -15.14 3.80
CA THR A 358 -2.08 -15.53 2.47
C THR A 358 -0.56 -15.41 2.34
N SER A 359 0.06 -14.35 2.90
CA SER A 359 1.53 -14.23 2.96
C SER A 359 2.20 -15.36 3.76
N CYS A 360 1.56 -15.84 4.84
CA CYS A 360 2.05 -16.99 5.60
C CYS A 360 2.03 -18.28 4.76
N LEU A 361 1.01 -18.45 3.91
CA LEU A 361 0.89 -19.59 3.01
C LEU A 361 1.89 -19.50 1.86
N THR A 362 2.09 -18.31 1.26
CA THR A 362 2.72 -18.20 -0.07
C THR A 362 4.21 -17.85 -0.04
N LEU A 363 4.63 -16.91 0.81
CA LEU A 363 5.91 -16.20 0.65
C LEU A 363 7.12 -17.16 0.59
N GLY A 364 7.22 -18.08 1.54
CA GLY A 364 8.35 -19.00 1.61
C GLY A 364 8.47 -19.91 0.38
N HIS A 365 7.33 -20.37 -0.16
CA HIS A 365 7.31 -21.15 -1.40
C HIS A 365 7.61 -20.30 -2.63
N VAL A 366 7.13 -19.05 -2.67
CA VAL A 366 7.41 -18.11 -3.76
C VAL A 366 8.90 -17.77 -3.81
N VAL A 367 9.54 -17.54 -2.67
CA VAL A 367 10.99 -17.29 -2.60
C VAL A 367 11.79 -18.45 -3.20
N LYS A 368 11.43 -19.69 -2.85
CA LYS A 368 12.05 -20.90 -3.43
C LYS A 368 11.78 -21.09 -4.92
N LEU A 369 10.65 -20.59 -5.43
CA LEU A 369 10.39 -20.60 -6.86
C LEU A 369 11.22 -19.52 -7.56
N LYS A 370 11.28 -18.32 -6.98
CA LYS A 370 12.03 -17.17 -7.51
C LYS A 370 13.54 -17.34 -7.40
N SER A 371 14.07 -18.20 -6.53
CA SER A 371 15.51 -18.52 -6.49
C SER A 371 16.03 -19.15 -7.79
N ARG A 372 15.16 -19.70 -8.64
CA ARG A 372 15.52 -20.23 -9.96
C ARG A 372 15.82 -19.14 -10.99
N ASP A 373 15.44 -17.90 -10.70
CA ASP A 373 15.84 -16.72 -11.46
C ASP A 373 17.15 -16.18 -10.88
N PRO A 374 18.26 -16.21 -11.65
CA PRO A 374 19.55 -15.75 -11.14
C PRO A 374 19.53 -14.33 -10.56
N ALA A 375 18.76 -13.42 -11.18
CA ALA A 375 18.69 -12.03 -10.72
C ALA A 375 17.93 -11.91 -9.39
N ALA A 376 16.83 -12.64 -9.23
CA ALA A 376 16.10 -12.65 -7.96
C ALA A 376 16.87 -13.40 -6.87
N ALA A 377 17.54 -14.50 -7.20
CA ALA A 377 18.39 -15.25 -6.30
C ALA A 377 19.52 -14.38 -5.72
N GLU A 378 20.21 -13.62 -6.58
CA GLU A 378 21.23 -12.66 -6.17
C GLU A 378 20.65 -11.63 -5.19
N GLN A 379 19.47 -11.07 -5.46
CA GLN A 379 18.87 -10.07 -4.57
C GLN A 379 18.39 -10.64 -3.23
N VAL A 380 17.74 -11.82 -3.23
CA VAL A 380 17.21 -12.44 -2.02
C VAL A 380 18.33 -12.98 -1.13
N SER A 381 19.37 -13.58 -1.71
CA SER A 381 20.51 -14.13 -0.95
C SER A 381 21.26 -13.08 -0.13
N ARG A 382 21.21 -11.79 -0.52
CA ARG A 382 21.72 -10.66 0.28
C ARG A 382 21.14 -10.59 1.69
N LEU A 383 19.94 -11.11 1.91
CA LEU A 383 19.30 -11.12 3.21
C LEU A 383 19.98 -12.11 4.17
N LEU A 384 20.55 -13.20 3.66
CA LEU A 384 21.02 -14.32 4.48
C LEU A 384 22.05 -13.91 5.55
N PRO A 385 23.07 -13.07 5.26
CA PRO A 385 23.99 -12.55 6.30
C PRO A 385 23.31 -11.71 7.38
N PHE A 386 22.25 -10.96 7.06
CA PHE A 386 21.49 -10.20 8.06
C PHE A 386 20.69 -11.11 9.00
N LEU A 387 20.48 -12.37 8.62
CA LEU A 387 19.86 -13.39 9.45
C LEU A 387 20.89 -14.20 10.25
N GLY A 388 22.15 -13.74 10.32
CA GLY A 388 23.23 -14.38 11.07
C GLY A 388 23.80 -15.64 10.40
N GLU A 389 23.50 -15.86 9.12
CA GLU A 389 23.97 -17.02 8.38
C GLU A 389 25.13 -16.67 7.45
N ARG A 390 26.01 -17.64 7.20
CA ARG A 390 27.06 -17.49 6.20
C ARG A 390 26.53 -17.86 4.82
N ALA A 391 26.80 -17.01 3.83
CA ALA A 391 26.54 -17.30 2.42
C ALA A 391 27.38 -18.51 1.97
N SER A 392 26.78 -19.42 1.21
CA SER A 392 27.47 -20.57 0.62
C SER A 392 28.32 -20.18 -0.59
N GLY A 393 28.00 -19.04 -1.21
CA GLY A 393 28.56 -18.61 -2.50
C GLY A 393 27.70 -19.04 -3.69
N ASP A 394 26.65 -19.83 -3.46
CA ASP A 394 25.61 -20.16 -4.44
C ASP A 394 24.34 -19.35 -4.11
N ALA A 395 24.07 -18.33 -4.93
CA ALA A 395 22.94 -17.42 -4.72
C ALA A 395 21.58 -18.13 -4.76
N GLN A 396 21.42 -19.17 -5.58
CA GLN A 396 20.17 -19.93 -5.64
C GLN A 396 19.97 -20.70 -4.33
N GLN A 397 20.98 -21.44 -3.88
CA GLN A 397 20.92 -22.19 -2.62
C GLN A 397 20.68 -21.27 -1.43
N ASP A 398 21.37 -20.12 -1.38
CA ASP A 398 21.23 -19.14 -0.30
C ASP A 398 19.82 -18.51 -0.30
N ALA A 399 19.24 -18.22 -1.46
CA ALA A 399 17.86 -17.74 -1.58
C ALA A 399 16.82 -18.81 -1.19
N GLU A 400 17.03 -20.08 -1.56
CA GLU A 400 16.17 -21.19 -1.11
C GLU A 400 16.17 -21.32 0.42
N LYS A 401 17.34 -21.16 1.05
CA LYS A 401 17.50 -21.14 2.51
C LYS A 401 16.75 -19.97 3.18
N VAL A 402 16.69 -18.81 2.52
CA VAL A 402 15.81 -17.71 2.97
C VAL A 402 14.35 -18.14 2.93
N GLY A 403 13.91 -18.80 1.86
CA GLY A 403 12.56 -19.35 1.76
C GLY A 403 12.25 -20.37 2.86
N ASP A 404 13.20 -21.25 3.20
CA ASP A 404 13.08 -22.17 4.35
C ASP A 404 12.93 -21.44 5.68
N LYS A 405 13.70 -20.37 5.91
CA LYS A 405 13.58 -19.55 7.11
C LYS A 405 12.23 -18.86 7.21
N VAL A 406 11.67 -18.37 6.10
CA VAL A 406 10.30 -17.81 6.10
C VAL A 406 9.29 -18.87 6.57
N LEU A 407 9.32 -20.07 5.98
CA LEU A 407 8.42 -21.15 6.40
C LEU A 407 8.66 -21.57 7.87
N GLY A 408 9.91 -21.55 8.31
CA GLY A 408 10.29 -21.77 9.71
C GLY A 408 9.70 -20.72 10.65
N LEU A 409 9.78 -19.44 10.28
CA LEU A 409 9.20 -18.34 11.05
C LEU A 409 7.67 -18.47 11.15
N VAL A 410 6.99 -18.83 10.07
CA VAL A 410 5.53 -19.09 10.07
C VAL A 410 5.16 -20.16 11.10
N ARG A 411 5.90 -21.28 11.16
CA ARG A 411 5.71 -22.33 12.17
C ARG A 411 6.04 -21.87 13.58
N VAL A 412 7.15 -21.15 13.77
CA VAL A 412 7.53 -20.57 15.07
C VAL A 412 6.41 -19.68 15.61
N LEU A 413 5.73 -18.93 14.74
CA LEU A 413 4.62 -18.08 15.12
C LEU A 413 3.29 -18.85 15.32
N GLY A 414 3.20 -20.11 14.91
CA GLY A 414 1.94 -20.88 14.94
C GLY A 414 0.92 -20.33 13.95
N LEU A 415 1.39 -19.86 12.79
CA LEU A 415 0.58 -19.33 11.70
C LEU A 415 0.55 -20.28 10.49
N ASP A 416 1.16 -21.46 10.61
CA ASP A 416 1.07 -22.51 9.63
C ASP A 416 -0.37 -22.99 9.46
N SER A 417 -0.75 -23.21 8.21
CA SER A 417 -2.07 -23.62 7.77
C SER A 417 -1.94 -24.15 6.35
N ASP A 418 -3.01 -24.75 5.85
CA ASP A 418 -3.16 -25.12 4.44
C ASP A 418 -4.44 -24.50 3.85
N LEU A 419 -4.64 -24.69 2.56
CA LEU A 419 -5.85 -24.27 1.85
C LEU A 419 -7.11 -25.07 2.27
N LYS A 420 -6.94 -26.30 2.79
CA LYS A 420 -8.06 -27.12 3.28
C LYS A 420 -8.71 -26.51 4.52
N ALA A 421 -7.91 -25.93 5.42
CA ALA A 421 -8.38 -25.19 6.60
C ALA A 421 -9.29 -24.00 6.21
N TYR A 422 -9.17 -23.51 4.99
CA TYR A 422 -10.00 -22.44 4.40
C TYR A 422 -11.09 -22.94 3.46
N LYS A 423 -11.37 -24.25 3.45
CA LYS A 423 -12.40 -24.90 2.61
C LYS A 423 -12.18 -24.70 1.10
N VAL A 424 -10.93 -24.56 0.69
CA VAL A 424 -10.54 -24.52 -0.73
C VAL A 424 -10.19 -25.94 -1.16
N GLY A 425 -10.82 -26.43 -2.24
CA GLY A 425 -10.54 -27.73 -2.82
C GLY A 425 -9.46 -27.69 -3.90
N LYS A 426 -8.91 -28.86 -4.27
CA LYS A 426 -7.84 -28.95 -5.29
C LYS A 426 -8.34 -28.60 -6.70
N GLU A 427 -9.63 -28.74 -6.94
CA GLU A 427 -10.30 -28.33 -8.17
C GLU A 427 -10.20 -26.82 -8.45
N GLU A 428 -9.90 -26.01 -7.43
CA GLU A 428 -9.71 -24.55 -7.55
C GLU A 428 -8.30 -24.17 -8.02
N ILE A 429 -7.35 -25.11 -8.09
CA ILE A 429 -5.96 -24.83 -8.48
C ILE A 429 -5.88 -24.08 -9.83
N PRO A 430 -6.55 -24.51 -10.91
CA PRO A 430 -6.48 -23.78 -12.18
C PRO A 430 -7.02 -22.35 -12.09
N VAL A 431 -8.04 -22.12 -11.26
CA VAL A 431 -8.62 -20.78 -11.03
C VAL A 431 -7.64 -19.89 -10.27
N ILE A 432 -6.98 -20.42 -9.25
CA ILE A 432 -5.98 -19.70 -8.45
C ILE A 432 -4.77 -19.33 -9.32
N VAL A 433 -4.24 -20.29 -10.08
CA VAL A 433 -3.08 -20.06 -10.97
C VAL A 433 -3.42 -19.00 -12.01
N LYS A 434 -4.55 -19.16 -12.73
CA LYS A 434 -5.00 -18.18 -13.73
C LYS A 434 -5.17 -16.78 -13.15
N ARG A 435 -5.71 -16.65 -11.93
CA ARG A 435 -5.86 -15.34 -11.27
C ARG A 435 -4.52 -14.72 -10.87
N ALA A 436 -3.55 -15.53 -10.47
CA ALA A 436 -2.24 -15.05 -10.04
C ALA A 436 -1.33 -14.70 -11.22
N THR A 437 -1.38 -15.47 -12.32
CA THR A 437 -0.46 -15.34 -13.45
C THR A 437 -1.08 -14.69 -14.69
N GLY A 438 -2.40 -14.70 -14.82
CA GLY A 438 -3.10 -14.34 -16.06
C GLY A 438 -2.96 -15.37 -17.19
N THR A 439 -2.35 -16.54 -16.93
CA THR A 439 -2.09 -17.59 -17.92
C THR A 439 -2.88 -18.86 -17.62
N GLU A 440 -3.15 -19.68 -18.64
CA GLU A 440 -3.88 -20.96 -18.51
C GLU A 440 -3.04 -22.17 -18.90
N SER A 441 -1.82 -21.97 -19.41
CA SER A 441 -0.87 -23.03 -19.75
C SER A 441 0.55 -22.46 -19.92
N GLY A 442 1.54 -23.36 -20.01
CA GLY A 442 2.95 -23.05 -20.25
C GLY A 442 3.79 -23.03 -18.98
N GLU A 443 5.10 -22.84 -19.11
CA GLU A 443 6.06 -23.06 -18.01
C GLU A 443 5.77 -22.21 -16.76
N VAL A 444 5.30 -20.98 -16.94
CA VAL A 444 4.87 -20.09 -15.83
C VAL A 444 3.66 -20.66 -15.11
N TYR A 445 2.69 -21.17 -15.85
CA TYR A 445 1.51 -21.83 -15.29
C TYR A 445 1.93 -23.08 -14.50
N ASP A 446 2.69 -23.98 -15.12
CA ASP A 446 3.10 -25.26 -14.53
C ASP A 446 3.91 -25.06 -13.24
N ALA A 447 4.80 -24.04 -13.23
CA ALA A 447 5.60 -23.72 -12.06
C ALA A 447 4.77 -23.16 -10.89
N VAL A 448 3.78 -22.33 -11.18
CA VAL A 448 2.87 -21.76 -10.16
C VAL A 448 1.85 -22.80 -9.71
N GLU A 449 1.37 -23.67 -10.59
CA GLU A 449 0.54 -24.82 -10.26
C GLU A 449 1.22 -25.72 -9.24
N GLY A 450 2.46 -26.16 -9.52
CA GLY A 450 3.24 -26.97 -8.58
C GLY A 450 3.59 -26.25 -7.26
N LEU A 451 3.52 -24.92 -7.21
CA LEU A 451 3.60 -24.15 -5.96
C LEU A 451 2.27 -24.20 -5.21
N VAL A 452 1.15 -23.94 -5.89
CA VAL A 452 -0.20 -23.94 -5.29
C VAL A 452 -0.54 -25.33 -4.74
N GLU A 453 -0.11 -26.42 -5.39
CA GLU A 453 -0.26 -27.78 -4.87
C GLU A 453 0.37 -27.97 -3.48
N LYS A 454 1.50 -27.30 -3.21
CA LYS A 454 2.19 -27.36 -1.91
C LYS A 454 1.45 -26.62 -0.81
N LEU A 455 0.46 -25.79 -1.15
CA LEU A 455 -0.36 -25.07 -0.17
C LEU A 455 -1.47 -25.95 0.44
N PHE A 456 -1.54 -27.24 0.09
CA PHE A 456 -2.50 -28.23 0.61
C PHE A 456 -1.91 -29.22 1.62
N VAL A 457 -0.66 -29.01 2.07
CA VAL A 457 0.10 -29.93 2.94
C VAL A 457 0.82 -29.22 4.07
#